data_AF-A0A2E5Q4D9-F1
#
_entry.id   AF-A0A2E5Q4D9-F1
#
_cell.length_a   1.000
_cell.length_b   1.000
_cell.length_c   1.000
_cell.angle_alpha   90.00
_cell.angle_beta   90.00
_cell.angle_gamma   90.00
#
_symmetry.space_group_name_H-M   'P 1'
#
loop_
_entity.id
_entity.type
_entity.pdbx_description
1 polymer ?
#
loop_
_entity_poly.entity_id
_entity_poly.type
_entity_poly.pdbx_seq_one_letter_code
_entity_poly.pdbx_strand_id
1 'polypeptide(L)' 'MKIIGILFVLWGIADFGLSWAGVDLYNEIGITVSDELWPFTHWIAGGIGAAIYAIGKSRE' A
#
# COMPACT_ATOMS: atom_id res chain seq x y z
N MET A 1 -8.19 14.69 0.95
CA MET A 1 -7.62 13.53 0.21
C MET A 1 -6.14 13.30 0.50
N LYS A 2 -5.34 14.33 0.79
CA LYS A 2 -3.91 14.20 1.12
C LYS A 2 -3.62 13.21 2.26
N ILE A 3 -4.35 13.32 3.37
CA ILE A 3 -4.18 12.44 4.54
C ILE A 3 -4.42 10.97 4.14
N ILE A 4 -5.48 10.68 3.40
CA ILE A 4 -5.78 9.33 2.90
C ILE A 4 -4.64 8.82 2.01
N GLY A 5 -4.13 9.65 1.09
CA GLY A 5 -2.99 9.27 0.25
C GLY A 5 -1.73 8.96 1.05
N ILE A 6 -1.41 9.77 2.06
CA ILE A 6 -0.29 9.53 2.98
C ILE A 6 -0.47 8.21 3.72
N LEU A 7 -1.67 7.91 4.23
CA LEU A 7 -1.95 6.66 4.93
C LEU A 7 -1.73 5.43 4.02
N PHE A 8 -2.14 5.48 2.76
CA PHE A 8 -1.88 4.41 1.79
C PHE A 8 -0.39 4.26 1.44
N VAL A 9 0.35 5.37 1.35
CA VAL A 9 1.81 5.32 1.16
C VAL A 9 2.48 4.65 2.36
N LEU A 10 2.12 5.04 3.58
CA LEU A 10 2.64 4.43 4.81
C LEU A 10 2.26 2.95 4.90
N TRP A 11 1.04 2.59 4.49
CA TRP A 11 0.59 1.21 4.40
C TRP A 11 1.45 0.39 3.44
N GLY A 12 1.73 0.90 2.24
CA GLY A 12 2.62 0.24 1.28
C GLY A 12 4.05 0.07 1.81
N ILE A 13 4.57 1.04 2.56
CA ILE A 13 5.88 0.93 3.22
C ILE A 13 5.86 -0.16 4.31
N ALA A 14 4.79 -0.23 5.10
CA ALA A 14 4.64 -1.26 6.12
C ALA A 14 4.55 -2.66 5.50
N ASP A 15 3.75 -2.82 4.44
CA ASP A 15 3.65 -4.06 3.67
C ASP A 15 5.02 -4.49 3.09
N PHE A 16 5.76 -3.55 2.52
CA PHE A 16 7.13 -3.81 2.07
C PHE A 16 8.02 -4.28 3.22
N GLY A 17 8.06 -3.56 4.35
CA GLY A 17 8.86 -3.96 5.50
C GLY A 17 8.50 -5.34 6.05
N LEU A 18 7.21 -5.67 6.10
CA LEU A 18 6.72 -6.98 6.56
C LEU A 18 7.03 -8.11 5.57
N SER A 19 6.99 -7.85 4.27
CA SER A 19 7.36 -8.85 3.25
C SER A 19 8.83 -9.30 3.38
N TRP A 20 9.73 -8.43 3.84
CA TRP A 20 11.13 -8.81 4.12
C TRP A 20 11.26 -9.76 5.32
N ALA A 21 10.29 -9.73 6.23
CA ALA A 21 10.17 -10.68 7.34
C ALA A 21 9.37 -11.94 6.96
N GLY A 22 8.96 -12.08 5.70
CA GLY A 22 8.13 -13.20 5.23
C GLY A 22 6.68 -13.14 5.70
N VAL A 23 6.19 -11.98 6.14
CA VAL A 23 4.82 -11.79 6.61
C VAL A 23 3.96 -11.29 5.46
N ASP A 24 2.90 -12.04 5.14
CA ASP A 24 1.85 -11.60 4.23
C ASP A 24 0.80 -10.79 5.01
N LEU A 25 0.97 -9.47 5.01
CA LEU A 25 0.09 -8.52 5.69
C LEU A 25 -1.36 -8.65 5.23
N TYR A 26 -1.59 -8.91 3.94
CA TYR A 26 -2.94 -9.01 3.38
C TYR A 26 -3.63 -10.29 3.83
N ASN A 27 -2.91 -11.42 3.84
CA ASN A 27 -3.43 -12.67 4.36
C ASN A 27 -3.73 -12.59 5.86
N GLU A 28 -2.88 -11.94 6.64
CA GLU A 28 -3.05 -11.74 8.10
C GLU A 28 -4.34 -10.98 8.44
N ILE A 29 -4.79 -10.07 7.55
CA ILE A 29 -6.06 -9.34 7.70
C ILE A 29 -7.23 -10.00 6.96
N GLY A 30 -7.07 -11.25 6.52
CA GLY A 30 -8.10 -12.05 5.87
C GLY A 30 -8.33 -11.76 4.39
N ILE A 31 -7.39 -11.08 3.72
CA ILE A 31 -7.44 -10.81 2.28
C ILE A 31 -6.54 -11.83 1.58
N THR A 32 -7.14 -12.74 0.82
CA THR A 32 -6.39 -13.69 0.00
C THR A 32 -5.89 -12.99 -1.27
N VAL A 33 -4.57 -12.92 -1.40
CA VAL A 33 -3.87 -12.45 -2.60
C VAL A 33 -3.18 -13.66 -3.23
N SER A 34 -3.17 -13.75 -4.55
CA SER A 34 -2.41 -14.80 -5.24
C SER A 34 -0.91 -14.62 -5.01
N ASP A 35 -0.15 -15.71 -4.90
CA ASP A 35 1.31 -15.68 -4.69
C ASP A 35 2.06 -14.86 -5.75
N GLU A 36 1.54 -14.80 -6.97
CA GLU A 36 2.09 -13.99 -8.06
C GLU A 36 1.89 -12.48 -7.87
N LEU A 37 0.86 -12.08 -7.12
CA LEU A 37 0.47 -10.68 -6.90
C LEU A 37 0.99 -10.15 -5.56
N TRP A 38 1.22 -11.02 -4.56
CA TRP A 38 1.73 -10.65 -3.25
C TRP A 38 3.04 -9.83 -3.31
N PRO A 39 4.04 -10.16 -4.16
CA PRO A 39 5.25 -9.35 -4.28
C PRO A 39 5.02 -7.94 -4.82
N PHE A 40 3.83 -7.62 -5.32
CA PHE A 40 3.50 -6.32 -5.90
C PHE A 40 2.54 -5.49 -5.03
N THR A 41 2.01 -6.05 -3.94
CA THR A 41 0.99 -5.38 -3.11
C THR A 41 1.49 -4.06 -2.53
N HIS A 42 2.76 -4.00 -2.11
CA HIS A 42 3.36 -2.79 -1.57
C HIS A 42 3.50 -1.69 -2.63
N TRP A 43 3.84 -2.04 -3.88
CA TRP A 43 3.88 -1.10 -4.99
C TRP A 43 2.49 -0.58 -5.35
N ILE A 44 1.48 -1.45 -5.31
CA ILE A 44 0.09 -1.09 -5.59
C ILE A 44 -0.42 -0.12 -4.51
N ALA A 45 -0.25 -0.46 -3.23
CA ALA A 45 -0.67 0.38 -2.11
C ALA A 45 0.06 1.73 -2.11
N GLY A 46 1.38 1.72 -2.28
CA GLY A 46 2.20 2.93 -2.36
C GLY A 46 1.85 3.81 -3.57
N GLY A 47 1.66 3.19 -4.74
CA GLY A 47 1.32 3.88 -5.99
C GLY A 47 -0.06 4.54 -5.94
N ILE A 48 -1.08 3.81 -5.45
CA ILE A 48 -2.43 4.36 -5.24
C ILE A 48 -2.37 5.50 -4.22
N GLY A 49 -1.65 5.32 -3.12
CA GLY A 49 -1.48 6.36 -2.11
C GLY A 49 -0.85 7.63 -2.66
N ALA A 50 0.21 7.50 -3.44
CA ALA A 50 0.88 8.63 -4.10
C ALA A 50 -0.05 9.36 -5.08
N ALA A 51 -0.84 8.62 -5.87
CA ALA A 51 -1.82 9.19 -6.79
C ALA A 51 -2.92 9.97 -6.03
N ILE A 52 -3.50 9.40 -4.98
CA ILE A 52 -4.51 10.05 -4.14
C ILE A 52 -3.94 11.32 -3.48
N TYR A 53 -2.70 11.25 -2.99
CA TYR A 53 -2.02 12.41 -2.41
C TYR A 53 -1.84 13.51 -3.45
N ALA A 54 -1.38 13.19 -4.67
CA ALA A 54 -1.19 14.15 -5.75
C ALA A 54 -2.50 14.84 -6.16
N ILE A 55 -3.60 14.08 -6.31
CA ILE A 55 -4.93 14.65 -6.57
C ILE A 55 -5.40 15.54 -5.40
N GLY A 56 -5.08 15.15 -4.17
CA GLY A 56 -5.36 15.98 -3.00
C GLY A 56 -4.55 17.28 -2.98
N LYS A 57 -3.33 17.28 -3.53
CA LYS A 57 -2.45 18.45 -3.61
C LYS A 57 -2.82 19.40 -4.73
N SER A 58 -3.31 18.93 -5.87
CA SER A 58 -3.69 19.78 -6.99
C SER A 58 -4.98 20.59 -6.78
N ARG A 59 -5.74 20.30 -5.72
CA ARG A 59 -7.01 20.96 -5.38
C ARG A 59 -6.88 22.05 -4.31
N GLU A 60 -5.67 22.35 -3.86
CA GLU A 60 -5.34 23.46 -2.95
C GLU A 60 -4.57 24.55 -3.70
#